data_AF-A0A5S5C729-F1
#
_entry.id   AF-A0A5S5C729-F1
#
_cell.length_a   1.000
_cell.length_b   1.000
_cell.length_c   1.000
_cell.angle_alpha   90.00
_cell.angle_beta   90.00
_cell.angle_gamma   90.00
#
_symmetry.space_group_name_H-M   'P 1'
#
loop_
_entity.id
_entity.type
_entity.pdbx_description
1 polymer ?
#
loop_
_entity_poly.entity_id
_entity_poly.type
_entity_poly.pdbx_seq_one_letter_code
_entity_poly.pdbx_strand_id
1 'polypeptide(L)'
;MEAVQDTVRIANDSLEYEIIIIEPGFNAWLVTQRPRGFYTEQFLETRNRRNVIDYNQRVRQPFRYDPNIYMQEINYEPTIHYGYEVNYLLYHYFLFLEQRYNQRFFFSRG
;
A
#
# COMPACT_ATOMS: atom_id res chain seq x y z
N MET A 1 -23.31 -11.22 -11.02
CA MET A 1 -22.82 -9.82 -11.09
C MET A 1 -21.33 -9.90 -10.91
N GLU A 2 -20.55 -9.57 -11.94
CA GLU A 2 -19.10 -9.42 -11.78
C GLU A 2 -18.85 -8.39 -10.69
N ALA A 3 -18.14 -8.78 -9.63
CA ALA A 3 -17.59 -7.80 -8.72
C ALA A 3 -16.66 -6.93 -9.55
N VAL A 4 -16.90 -5.62 -9.60
CA VAL A 4 -15.94 -4.68 -10.17
C VAL A 4 -14.66 -4.84 -9.35
N GLN A 5 -13.72 -5.62 -9.87
CA GLN A 5 -12.37 -5.68 -9.33
C GLN A 5 -11.74 -4.34 -9.67
N ASP A 6 -11.91 -3.37 -8.76
CA ASP A 6 -11.22 -2.09 -8.86
C ASP A 6 -9.73 -2.36 -8.70
N THR A 7 -9.06 -2.42 -9.84
CA THR A 7 -7.60 -2.46 -9.92
C THR A 7 -7.07 -1.04 -9.76
N VAL A 8 -6.11 -0.85 -8.87
CA VAL A 8 -5.45 0.42 -8.63
C VAL A 8 -4.01 0.31 -9.08
N ARG A 9 -3.63 1.22 -9.98
CA ARG A 9 -2.27 1.36 -10.50
C ARG A 9 -1.55 2.42 -9.67
N ILE A 10 -0.52 2.01 -8.94
CA ILE A 10 0.41 2.91 -8.24
C ILE A 10 1.71 2.92 -9.04
N ALA A 11 2.03 4.02 -9.72
CA ALA A 11 3.17 4.04 -10.63
C ALA A 11 3.93 5.37 -10.62
N ASN A 12 5.20 5.28 -11.00
CA ASN A 12 6.01 6.40 -11.46
C ASN A 12 6.62 6.02 -12.81
N ASP A 13 6.01 6.53 -13.89
CA ASP A 13 6.36 6.17 -15.26
C ASP A 13 7.80 6.58 -15.61
N SER A 14 8.30 7.69 -15.05
CA SER A 14 9.68 8.14 -15.26
C SER A 14 10.74 7.19 -14.66
N LEU A 15 10.35 6.38 -13.69
CA LEU A 15 11.20 5.37 -13.06
C LEU A 15 10.91 3.95 -13.56
N GLU A 16 10.00 3.80 -14.53
CA GLU A 16 9.48 2.50 -14.97
C GLU A 16 9.02 1.62 -13.78
N TYR A 17 8.42 2.27 -12.77
CA TYR A 17 8.00 1.61 -11.53
C TYR A 17 6.49 1.53 -11.44
N GLU A 18 5.98 0.33 -11.16
CA GLU A 18 4.54 0.07 -11.05
C GLU A 18 4.23 -0.98 -9.98
N ILE A 19 3.15 -0.75 -9.25
CA ILE A 19 2.47 -1.71 -8.38
C ILE A 19 1.02 -1.76 -8.84
N ILE A 20 0.53 -2.97 -9.10
CA ILE A 20 -0.87 -3.23 -9.40
C ILE A 20 -1.51 -3.84 -8.16
N ILE A 21 -2.58 -3.20 -7.67
CA ILE A 21 -3.33 -3.65 -6.50
C ILE A 21 -4.74 -4.00 -6.95
N ILE A 22 -5.25 -5.14 -6.51
CA ILE A 22 -6.63 -5.56 -6.75
C ILE A 22 -7.37 -5.50 -5.41
N GLU A 23 -7.98 -4.35 -5.13
CA GLU A 23 -8.61 -4.11 -3.82
C GLU A 23 -9.92 -3.33 -3.98
N PRO A 24 -11.06 -4.04 -4.08
CA PRO A 24 -12.37 -3.43 -4.26
C PRO A 24 -12.69 -2.42 -3.15
N GLY A 25 -13.09 -1.21 -3.56
CA GLY A 25 -13.45 -0.14 -2.64
C GLY A 25 -12.27 0.70 -2.13
N PHE A 26 -11.01 0.39 -2.48
CA PHE A 26 -9.87 1.23 -2.12
C PHE A 26 -10.03 2.66 -2.64
N ASN A 27 -10.37 2.84 -3.91
CA ASN A 27 -10.56 4.17 -4.51
C ASN A 27 -11.67 4.99 -3.83
N ALA A 28 -12.81 4.35 -3.56
CA ALA A 28 -13.93 4.97 -2.87
C ALA A 28 -13.60 5.31 -1.40
N TRP A 29 -12.78 4.50 -0.74
CA TRP A 29 -12.29 4.81 0.59
C TRP A 29 -11.26 5.94 0.55
N LEU A 30 -10.35 5.94 -0.42
CA LEU A 30 -9.25 6.92 -0.54
C LEU A 30 -9.77 8.36 -0.64
N VAL A 31 -10.89 8.60 -1.33
CA VAL A 31 -11.48 9.96 -1.43
C VAL A 31 -11.92 10.53 -0.08
N THR A 32 -12.11 9.68 0.93
CA THR A 32 -12.47 10.09 2.30
C THR A 32 -11.26 10.39 3.18
N GLN A 33 -10.06 10.07 2.70
CA GLN A 33 -8.82 10.20 3.45
C GLN A 33 -8.22 11.61 3.35
N ARG A 34 -7.15 11.84 4.12
CA ARG A 34 -6.45 13.13 4.09
C ARG A 34 -5.96 13.43 2.67
N PRO A 35 -6.22 14.63 2.14
CA PRO A 35 -5.89 14.93 0.75
C PRO A 35 -4.38 14.92 0.52
N ARG A 36 -3.98 14.84 -0.76
CA ARG A 36 -2.59 15.05 -1.16
C ARG A 36 -2.07 16.39 -0.61
N GLY A 37 -0.80 16.42 -0.22
CA GLY A 37 -0.15 17.56 0.42
C GLY A 37 -0.29 17.60 1.96
N PHE A 38 -1.18 16.81 2.56
CA PHE A 38 -1.31 16.76 4.03
C PHE A 38 -0.08 16.11 4.70
N TYR A 39 0.39 14.99 4.16
CA TYR A 39 1.62 14.34 4.60
C TYR A 39 2.79 14.80 3.75
N THR A 40 3.97 14.96 4.36
CA THR A 40 5.22 15.19 3.64
C THR A 40 5.70 13.90 2.99
N GLU A 41 6.44 14.01 1.88
CA GLU A 41 7.02 12.83 1.20
C GLU A 41 7.91 12.02 2.14
N GLN A 42 8.78 12.68 2.91
CA GLN A 42 9.67 12.01 3.86
C GLN A 42 8.90 11.23 4.94
N PHE A 43 7.76 11.74 5.41
CA PHE A 43 6.89 11.02 6.33
C PHE A 43 6.38 9.73 5.68
N LEU A 44 5.85 9.84 4.46
CA LEU A 44 5.28 8.71 3.71
C LEU A 44 6.35 7.65 3.42
N GLU A 45 7.52 8.05 2.91
CA GLU A 45 8.64 7.13 2.64
C GLU A 45 9.05 6.36 3.89
N THR A 46 9.20 7.06 5.02
CA THR A 46 9.62 6.43 6.29
C THR A 46 8.63 5.36 6.74
N ARG A 47 7.32 5.61 6.57
CA ARG A 47 6.26 4.65 6.91
C ARG A 47 6.22 3.49 5.93
N ASN A 48 6.28 3.77 4.63
CA ASN A 48 6.24 2.75 3.58
C ASN A 48 7.40 1.78 3.67
N ARG A 49 8.63 2.25 3.90
CA ARG A 49 9.81 1.37 4.06
C ARG A 49 9.56 0.27 5.10
N ARG A 50 9.00 0.61 6.26
CA ARG A 50 8.74 -0.36 7.34
C ARG A 50 7.55 -1.27 7.02
N ASN A 51 6.48 -0.71 6.44
CA ASN A 51 5.27 -1.48 6.15
C ASN A 51 5.46 -2.45 4.98
N VAL A 52 6.22 -2.08 3.94
CA VAL A 52 6.53 -2.98 2.83
C VAL A 52 7.31 -4.20 3.33
N ILE A 53 8.28 -4.01 4.23
CA ILE A 53 9.01 -5.14 4.84
C ILE A 53 8.05 -6.10 5.56
N ASP A 54 7.16 -5.58 6.40
CA ASP A 54 6.16 -6.37 7.13
C ASP A 54 5.17 -7.07 6.17
N TYR A 55 4.64 -6.33 5.19
CA TYR A 55 3.74 -6.86 4.19
C TYR A 55 4.39 -7.98 3.36
N ASN A 56 5.61 -7.79 2.86
CA ASN A 56 6.33 -8.81 2.10
C ASN A 56 6.66 -10.05 2.95
N GLN A 57 6.95 -9.87 4.25
CA GLN A 57 7.10 -11.01 5.17
C GLN A 57 5.81 -11.84 5.29
N ARG A 58 4.64 -11.19 5.22
CA ARG A 58 3.34 -11.87 5.26
C ARG A 58 3.01 -12.58 3.96
N VAL A 59 3.32 -11.97 2.81
CA VAL A 59 3.21 -12.60 1.48
C VAL A 59 3.98 -13.93 1.45
N ARG A 60 5.20 -13.96 2.01
CA ARG A 60 6.05 -15.17 2.07
C ARG A 60 5.56 -16.25 3.03
N GLN A 61 4.52 -15.99 3.81
CA GLN A 61 3.97 -16.93 4.81
C GLN A 61 2.48 -17.22 4.55
N PRO A 62 2.12 -17.78 3.37
CA PRO A 62 0.73 -17.99 2.98
C PRO A 62 -0.01 -19.02 3.85
N PHE A 63 0.71 -19.85 4.61
CA PHE A 63 0.11 -20.76 5.59
C PHE A 63 -0.29 -20.06 6.90
N ARG A 64 0.21 -18.84 7.14
CA ARG A 64 -0.06 -18.05 8.35
C ARG A 64 -0.95 -16.84 8.06
N TYR A 65 -0.84 -16.25 6.88
CA TYR A 65 -1.60 -15.07 6.49
C TYR A 65 -2.46 -15.35 5.27
N ASP A 66 -3.62 -14.70 5.20
CA ASP A 66 -4.57 -14.90 4.11
C ASP A 66 -3.97 -14.44 2.76
N PRO A 67 -3.78 -15.35 1.79
CA PRO A 67 -3.20 -15.01 0.49
C PRO A 67 -4.11 -14.09 -0.34
N ASN A 68 -5.39 -13.94 0.01
CA ASN A 68 -6.28 -12.97 -0.64
C ASN A 68 -6.03 -11.54 -0.17
N ILE A 69 -5.37 -11.35 0.98
CA ILE A 69 -4.95 -10.03 1.50
C ILE A 69 -3.50 -9.74 1.08
N TYR A 70 -2.63 -10.76 1.14
CA TYR A 70 -1.19 -10.65 0.87
C TYR A 70 -0.85 -11.36 -0.43
N MET A 71 -1.28 -10.78 -1.56
CA MET A 71 -1.20 -11.44 -2.86
C MET A 71 0.22 -11.52 -3.43
N GLN A 72 0.93 -10.39 -3.49
CA GLN A 72 2.22 -10.26 -4.17
C GLN A 72 3.13 -9.31 -3.41
N GLU A 73 4.44 -9.59 -3.41
CA GLU A 73 5.45 -8.72 -2.82
C GLU A 73 5.56 -7.37 -3.55
N ILE A 74 5.79 -6.32 -2.77
CA ILE A 74 6.03 -4.97 -3.26
C ILE A 74 7.54 -4.74 -3.30
N ASN A 75 8.10 -4.53 -4.48
CA ASN A 75 9.50 -4.17 -4.61
C ASN A 75 9.68 -2.69 -4.26
N TYR A 76 10.13 -2.36 -3.04
CA TYR A 76 10.31 -0.97 -2.61
C TYR A 76 11.71 -0.81 -2.01
N GLU A 77 12.60 -0.12 -2.70
CA GLU A 77 13.97 0.15 -2.28
C GLU A 77 14.08 1.48 -1.52
N PRO A 78 14.65 1.50 -0.30
CA PRO A 78 14.78 2.73 0.50
C PRO A 78 15.66 3.84 -0.12
N THR A 79 16.47 3.50 -1.12
CA THR A 79 17.39 4.42 -1.82
C THR A 79 16.77 5.06 -3.05
N ILE A 80 15.59 4.61 -3.48
CA ILE A 80 14.91 5.12 -4.67
C ILE A 80 13.82 6.11 -4.23
N HIS A 81 13.82 7.28 -4.86
CA HIS A 81 12.79 8.29 -4.68
C HIS A 81 11.64 8.05 -5.64
N TYR A 82 10.69 7.21 -5.24
CA TYR A 82 9.53 6.86 -6.07
C TYR A 82 8.56 8.01 -6.34
N GLY A 83 8.72 9.14 -5.65
CA GLY A 83 7.88 10.32 -5.78
C GLY A 83 6.66 10.28 -4.87
N TYR A 84 6.04 11.45 -4.75
CA TYR A 84 4.95 11.68 -3.82
C TYR A 84 3.74 10.77 -4.03
N GLU A 85 3.25 10.62 -5.27
CA GLU A 85 2.00 9.89 -5.53
C GLU A 85 2.14 8.40 -5.21
N VAL A 86 3.25 7.77 -5.59
CA VAL A 86 3.54 6.38 -5.23
C VAL A 86 3.53 6.22 -3.71
N ASN A 87 4.24 7.09 -3.02
CA ASN A 87 4.34 7.06 -1.57
C ASN A 87 3.00 7.30 -0.87
N TYR A 88 2.20 8.23 -1.38
CA TYR A 88 0.89 8.57 -0.84
C TYR A 88 -0.09 7.41 -1.00
N LEU A 89 -0.20 6.84 -2.21
CA LEU A 89 -1.10 5.73 -2.48
C LEU A 89 -0.70 4.47 -1.71
N LEU A 90 0.58 4.14 -1.67
CA LEU A 90 1.09 2.96 -0.96
C LEU A 90 0.86 3.06 0.55
N TYR A 91 1.06 4.24 1.14
CA TYR A 91 0.78 4.48 2.55
C TYR A 91 -0.71 4.28 2.88
N HIS A 92 -1.59 4.85 2.05
CA HIS A 92 -3.03 4.73 2.22
C HIS A 92 -3.51 3.30 1.96
N TYR A 93 -2.87 2.54 1.07
CA TYR A 93 -3.17 1.13 0.89
C TYR A 93 -2.95 0.34 2.20
N PHE A 94 -1.83 0.56 2.91
CA PHE A 94 -1.63 -0.10 4.20
C PHE A 94 -2.69 0.30 5.24
N LEU A 95 -3.05 1.57 5.33
CA LEU A 95 -4.14 2.04 6.21
C LEU A 95 -5.49 1.38 5.87
N PHE A 96 -5.79 1.25 4.58
CA PHE A 96 -6.99 0.57 4.13
C PHE A 96 -7.00 -0.88 4.61
N LEU A 97 -5.89 -1.61 4.47
CA LEU A 97 -5.78 -2.99 4.95
C LEU A 97 -5.98 -3.11 6.47
N GLU A 98 -5.48 -2.14 7.25
CA GLU A 98 -5.73 -2.10 8.69
C GLU A 98 -7.22 -1.96 9.00
N GLN A 99 -7.89 -1.00 8.38
CA GLN A 99 -9.30 -0.74 8.63
C GLN A 99 -10.20 -1.86 8.10
N ARG A 100 -9.93 -2.36 6.89
CA ARG A 100 -10.79 -3.32 6.18
C ARG A 100 -10.68 -4.72 6.73
N TYR A 101 -9.48 -5.12 7.13
CA TYR A 101 -9.13 -6.49 7.50
C TYR A 101 -8.61 -6.61 8.93
N ASN A 102 -8.70 -5.56 9.74
CA ASN A 102 -8.21 -5.51 11.12
C ASN A 102 -6.74 -5.92 11.25
N GLN A 103 -5.93 -5.58 10.25
CA GLN A 103 -4.49 -5.83 10.27
C GLN A 103 -3.79 -4.75 11.10
N ARG A 104 -2.61 -5.07 11.63
CA ARG A 104 -1.76 -4.10 12.33
C ARG A 104 -0.40 -4.04 11.64
N PHE A 105 -0.04 -2.89 11.08
CA PHE A 105 1.27 -2.60 10.53
C PHE A 105 2.11 -1.77 11.52
N PHE A 106 3.37 -1.52 11.17
CA PHE A 106 4.34 -0.94 12.09
C PHE A 106 3.97 0.44 12.65
N PHE A 107 3.25 1.27 11.90
CA PHE A 107 2.90 2.61 12.39
C PHE A 107 1.73 2.63 13.37
N SER A 108 0.91 1.58 13.39
CA SER A 108 -0.23 1.40 14.30
C SER A 108 0.10 0.51 15.51
N ARG A 109 1.35 0.04 15.62
CA ARG A 109 1.86 -0.74 16.77
C ARG A 109 2.40 0.13 17.91
N GLY A 110 2.23 1.45 17.84
CA GLY A 110 2.67 2.42 18.86
C GLY A 110 1.50 3.05 19.60
#